data_AF-A0A4Y2HGW9-F1
#
_entry.id   AF-A0A4Y2HGW9-F1
#
_cell.length_a   1.000
_cell.length_b   1.000
_cell.length_c   1.000
_cell.angle_alpha   90.00
_cell.angle_beta   90.00
_cell.angle_gamma   90.00
#
_symmetry.space_group_name_H-M   'P 1'
#
loop_
_entity.id
_entity.type
_entity.pdbx_description
1 polymer ?
#
loop_
_entity_poly.entity_id
_entity_poly.type
_entity_poly.pdbx_seq_one_letter_code
_entity_poly.pdbx_strand_id
1 'polypeptide(L)'
;MLVLLPNQRDGLRSLEQNLTSEKPAEVQRQLYRRELDVSLTKFKLEFEKELSEEVRALGANEIFRAGSADFSGITPSRDVFVSQDLHKAVIEVNEEVKLLP
;
A
#
# COMPACT_ATOMS: atom_id res chain seq x y z
N MET A 1 13.82 -2.28 4.20
CA MET A 1 12.65 -3.10 4.60
C MET A 1 12.48 -2.99 6.11
N LEU A 2 11.25 -2.76 6.59
CA LEU A 2 10.89 -2.84 8.01
C LEU A 2 9.95 -4.04 8.17
N VAL A 3 10.25 -4.94 9.11
CA VAL A 3 9.41 -6.12 9.39
C VAL A 3 8.82 -5.96 10.78
N LEU A 4 7.48 -5.97 10.86
CA LEU A 4 6.74 -5.98 12.11
C LEU A 4 6.19 -7.39 12.33
N LEU A 5 6.70 -8.09 13.34
CA LEU A 5 6.27 -9.44 13.68
C LEU A 5 5.51 -9.40 15.02
N PRO A 6 4.20 -9.72 15.05
CA PRO A 6 3.48 -9.83 16.32
C PRO A 6 4.03 -11.00 17.15
N ASN A 7 4.10 -10.82 18.47
CA ASN A 7 4.57 -11.86 19.39
C ASN A 7 3.61 -13.04 19.51
N GLN A 8 2.31 -12.80 19.26
CA GLN A 8 1.28 -13.84 19.26
C GLN A 8 1.05 -14.33 17.83
N ARG A 9 0.87 -15.64 17.66
CA ARG A 9 0.70 -16.30 16.36
C ARG A 9 -0.50 -15.78 15.56
N ASP A 10 -1.57 -15.40 16.25
CA ASP A 10 -2.81 -14.81 15.73
C ASP A 10 -2.89 -13.29 15.96
N GLY A 11 -1.78 -12.67 16.37
CA GLY A 11 -1.72 -11.26 16.74
C GLY A 11 -1.75 -10.26 15.58
N LEU A 12 -1.77 -10.72 14.31
CA LEU A 12 -1.69 -9.84 13.15
C LEU A 12 -2.84 -8.82 13.08
N ARG A 13 -4.09 -9.28 13.27
CA ARG A 13 -5.26 -8.38 13.27
C ARG A 13 -5.15 -7.31 14.36
N SER A 14 -4.69 -7.69 15.55
CA SER A 14 -4.51 -6.74 16.66
C SER A 14 -3.43 -5.72 16.32
N LEU A 15 -2.33 -6.16 15.71
CA LEU A 15 -1.27 -5.27 15.24
C LEU A 15 -1.78 -4.28 14.18
N GLU A 16 -2.54 -4.73 13.20
CA GLU A 16 -3.14 -3.90 12.15
C GLU A 16 -4.08 -2.83 12.71
N GLN A 17 -4.95 -3.19 13.67
CA GLN A 17 -5.89 -2.26 14.30
C GLN A 17 -5.21 -1.17 15.13
N ASN A 18 -4.04 -1.47 15.69
CA ASN A 18 -3.25 -0.53 16.47
C ASN A 18 -2.24 0.25 15.61
N LEU A 19 -2.17 -0.01 14.31
CA LEU A 19 -1.26 0.66 13.40
C LEU A 19 -1.86 2.01 12.98
N THR A 20 -1.22 3.10 13.41
CA THR A 20 -1.54 4.46 12.97
C THR A 20 -0.50 4.96 11.97
N SER A 21 -0.79 6.08 11.29
CA SER A 21 0.11 6.75 10.36
C SER A 21 1.48 7.08 10.96
N GLU A 22 1.54 7.36 12.26
CA GLU A 22 2.77 7.79 12.96
C GLU A 22 3.59 6.61 13.47
N LYS A 23 2.95 5.44 13.69
CA LYS A 23 3.55 4.32 14.40
C LYS A 23 4.77 3.73 13.71
N PRO A 24 4.80 3.53 12.37
CA PRO A 24 5.99 3.05 11.69
C PRO A 24 7.21 3.97 11.89
N ALA A 25 7.02 5.29 11.82
CA ALA A 25 8.08 6.27 12.03
C ALA A 25 8.55 6.32 13.49
N GLU A 26 7.64 6.11 14.44
CA GLU A 26 7.99 5.94 15.85
C GLU A 26 8.86 4.69 16.08
N VAL A 27 8.44 3.54 15.54
CA VAL A 27 9.20 2.28 15.65
C VAL A 27 10.59 2.44 15.05
N GLN A 28 10.71 3.02 13.86
CA GLN A 28 12.01 3.24 13.20
C GLN A 28 12.96 4.09 14.06
N ARG A 29 12.45 5.12 14.75
CA ARG A 29 13.27 5.97 15.64
C ARG A 29 13.78 5.25 16.88
N GLN A 30 13.10 4.19 17.32
CA GLN A 30 13.48 3.40 18.49
C GLN A 30 14.42 2.23 18.15
N LEU A 31 14.61 1.93 16.86
CA LEU A 31 15.53 0.88 16.44
C LEU A 31 16.98 1.29 16.72
N TYR A 32 17.77 0.32 17.16
CA TYR A 32 19.21 0.45 17.32
C TYR A 32 19.90 -0.77 16.71
N ARG A 33 21.17 -0.62 16.36
CA ARG A 33 21.94 -1.69 15.74
C ARG A 33 22.21 -2.79 16.78
N ARG A 34 21.82 -4.02 16.45
CA ARG A 34 22.04 -5.21 17.26
C ARG A 34 22.23 -6.42 16.36
N GLU A 35 23.08 -7.35 16.79
CA GLU A 35 23.25 -8.65 16.14
C GLU A 35 22.08 -9.58 16.50
N LEU A 36 21.48 -10.19 15.48
CA LEU A 36 20.24 -10.97 15.58
C LEU A 36 20.31 -12.11 14.57
N ASP A 37 19.92 -13.32 15.00
CA ASP A 37 19.66 -14.43 14.09
C ASP A 37 18.26 -14.28 13.48
N VAL A 38 18.19 -14.08 12.17
CA VAL A 38 16.93 -13.86 11.45
C VAL A 38 16.68 -15.01 10.49
N SER A 39 15.49 -15.60 10.59
CA SER A 39 14.96 -16.53 9.59
C SER A 39 13.78 -15.89 8.88
N LEU A 40 13.91 -15.67 7.57
CA LEU A 40 12.87 -15.12 6.72
C LEU A 40 12.73 -16.01 5.48
N THR A 41 11.51 -16.45 5.20
CA THR A 41 11.24 -17.34 4.07
C THR A 41 11.26 -16.58 2.74
N LYS A 42 11.65 -17.27 1.66
CA LYS A 42 11.46 -16.76 0.30
C LYS A 42 9.98 -16.82 -0.03
N PHE A 43 9.42 -15.72 -0.53
CA PHE A 43 8.01 -15.68 -0.93
C PHE A 43 7.77 -14.68 -2.05
N LYS A 44 6.69 -14.89 -2.78
CA LYS A 44 6.15 -13.97 -3.77
C LYS A 44 4.68 -13.71 -3.44
N LEU A 45 4.32 -12.44 -3.35
CA LEU A 45 2.96 -11.97 -3.15
C LEU A 45 2.56 -11.16 -4.38
N GLU A 46 1.41 -11.51 -4.95
CA GLU A 46 0.77 -10.74 -6.00
C GLU A 46 -0.53 -10.17 -5.42
N PHE A 47 -0.71 -8.87 -5.58
CA PHE A 47 -1.87 -8.13 -5.11
C PHE A 47 -2.50 -7.42 -6.29
N GLU A 48 -3.80 -7.61 -6.49
CA GLU A 48 -4.58 -6.92 -7.50
C GLU A 48 -5.92 -6.53 -6.86
N LYS A 49 -6.26 -5.25 -6.92
CA LYS A 49 -7.49 -4.73 -6.33
C LYS A 49 -8.01 -3.55 -7.14
N GLU A 50 -9.31 -3.55 -7.41
CA GLU A 50 -10.00 -2.34 -7.83
C GLU A 50 -10.23 -1.44 -6.61
N LEU A 51 -9.70 -0.21 -6.65
CA LEU A 51 -9.74 0.75 -5.55
C LEU A 51 -10.81 1.84 -5.72
N SER A 52 -11.63 1.76 -6.77
CA SER A 52 -12.63 2.79 -7.10
C SER A 52 -13.52 3.13 -5.89
N GLU A 53 -13.97 2.13 -5.13
CA GLU A 53 -14.86 2.32 -3.97
C GLU A 53 -14.14 2.95 -2.78
N GLU A 54 -12.89 2.57 -2.50
CA GLU A 54 -12.08 3.19 -1.46
C GLU A 54 -11.75 4.65 -1.79
N VAL A 55 -11.40 4.94 -3.04
CA VAL A 55 -11.10 6.32 -3.50
C VAL A 55 -12.35 7.21 -3.44
N ARG A 56 -13.52 6.65 -3.76
CA ARG A 56 -14.82 7.30 -3.54
C ARG A 56 -15.09 7.58 -2.07
N ALA A 57 -14.87 6.59 -1.20
CA ALA A 57 -15.03 6.73 0.25
C ALA A 57 -14.09 7.78 0.86
N LEU A 58 -12.92 7.99 0.25
CA LEU A 58 -11.97 9.06 0.61
C LEU A 58 -12.37 10.45 0.10
N GLY A 59 -13.45 10.57 -0.68
CA GLY A 59 -14.06 11.84 -1.08
C GLY A 59 -13.95 12.17 -2.56
N ALA A 60 -13.17 11.41 -3.34
CA ALA A 60 -13.00 11.65 -4.77
C ALA A 60 -14.14 11.02 -5.60
N ASN A 61 -15.38 11.42 -5.33
CA ASN A 61 -16.56 10.84 -5.98
C ASN A 61 -16.79 11.36 -7.40
N GLU A 62 -16.59 12.67 -7.62
CA GLU A 62 -16.91 13.33 -8.89
C GLU A 62 -16.11 12.77 -10.07
N ILE A 63 -14.86 12.34 -9.83
CA ILE A 63 -13.99 11.85 -10.90
C ILE A 63 -14.52 10.57 -11.57
N PHE A 64 -15.40 9.82 -10.89
CA PHE A 64 -16.00 8.59 -11.40
C PHE A 64 -17.40 8.79 -12.00
N ARG A 65 -17.93 10.01 -12.01
CA ARG A 65 -19.30 10.31 -12.48
C ARG A 65 -19.27 10.84 -13.91
N ALA A 66 -19.88 10.08 -14.82
CA ALA A 66 -20.10 10.55 -16.17
C ALA A 66 -20.93 11.84 -16.18
N GLY A 67 -20.46 12.85 -16.90
CA GLY A 67 -21.14 14.15 -17.05
C GLY A 67 -20.93 15.16 -15.91
N SER A 68 -20.32 14.78 -14.77
CA SER A 68 -19.92 15.73 -13.72
C SER A 68 -18.43 15.74 -13.41
N ALA A 69 -17.68 14.71 -13.82
CA ALA A 69 -16.22 14.72 -13.77
C ALA A 69 -15.64 15.86 -14.62
N ASP A 70 -14.78 16.69 -14.01
CA ASP A 70 -14.07 17.75 -14.74
C ASP A 70 -12.58 17.40 -14.88
N PHE A 71 -12.19 17.00 -16.08
CA PHE A 71 -10.82 16.72 -16.48
C PHE A 71 -10.27 17.74 -17.49
N SER A 72 -10.81 18.97 -17.53
CA SER A 72 -10.41 19.98 -18.52
C SER A 72 -8.93 20.40 -18.45
N GLY A 73 -8.28 20.18 -17.30
CA GLY A 73 -6.84 20.37 -17.13
C GLY A 73 -5.96 19.32 -17.83
N ILE A 74 -6.54 18.18 -18.24
CA ILE A 74 -5.85 17.06 -18.90
C ILE A 74 -6.25 16.98 -20.38
N THR A 75 -7.53 17.19 -20.69
CA THR A 75 -8.08 17.02 -22.04
C THR A 75 -9.22 18.00 -22.31
N PRO A 76 -9.36 18.51 -23.56
CA PRO A 76 -10.50 19.36 -23.93
C PRO A 76 -11.82 18.58 -24.03
N SER A 77 -11.78 17.24 -24.05
CA SER A 77 -12.98 16.40 -24.08
C SER A 77 -13.77 16.52 -22.78
N ARG A 78 -15.09 16.65 -22.90
CA ARG A 78 -16.01 16.81 -21.75
C ARG A 78 -16.69 15.51 -21.30
N ASP A 79 -16.55 14.45 -22.09
CA ASP A 79 -17.14 13.13 -21.82
C ASP A 79 -16.09 12.15 -21.27
N VAL A 80 -15.22 12.62 -20.39
CA VAL A 80 -14.15 11.81 -19.79
C VAL A 80 -14.39 11.70 -18.30
N PHE A 81 -14.31 10.48 -17.78
CA PHE A 81 -14.41 10.16 -16.37
C PHE A 81 -13.54 8.92 -16.08
N VAL A 82 -13.21 8.70 -14.81
CA VAL A 82 -12.51 7.48 -14.38
C VAL A 82 -13.52 6.35 -14.35
N SER A 83 -13.31 5.34 -15.20
CA SER A 83 -14.12 4.13 -15.19
C SER A 83 -13.77 3.22 -14.01
N GLN A 84 -12.47 2.97 -13.81
CA GLN A 84 -11.93 2.09 -12.77
C GLN A 84 -10.54 2.55 -12.33
N ASP A 85 -10.21 2.30 -11.07
CA ASP A 85 -8.86 2.39 -10.52
C ASP A 85 -8.35 0.98 -10.19
N LEU A 86 -7.43 0.45 -10.99
CA LEU A 86 -6.87 -0.90 -10.82
C LEU A 86 -5.46 -0.83 -10.25
N HIS A 87 -5.29 -1.29 -9.01
CA HIS A 87 -4.02 -1.33 -8.32
C HIS A 87 -3.43 -2.73 -8.32
N LYS A 88 -2.30 -2.91 -9.01
CA LYS A 88 -1.55 -4.17 -9.06
C LYS A 88 -0.15 -3.99 -8.52
N ALA A 89 0.24 -4.86 -7.59
CA ALA A 89 1.55 -4.88 -6.97
C ALA A 89 2.09 -6.30 -6.86
N VAL A 90 3.40 -6.45 -6.99
CA VAL A 90 4.10 -7.72 -6.77
C VAL A 90 5.25 -7.46 -5.81
N ILE A 91 5.32 -8.25 -4.74
CA ILE A 91 6.43 -8.27 -3.81
C ILE A 91 7.09 -9.64 -3.91
N GLU A 92 8.38 -9.65 -4.17
CA GLU A 92 9.21 -10.86 -4.13
C GLU A 92 10.31 -10.64 -3.10
N VAL A 93 10.37 -11.52 -2.10
CA VAL A 93 11.43 -11.55 -1.11
C VAL A 93 12.26 -12.79 -1.37
N ASN A 94 13.51 -12.55 -1.74
CA ASN A 94 14.53 -13.57 -1.96
C ASN A 94 15.89 -13.05 -1.44
N GLU A 95 16.96 -13.78 -1.69
CA GLU A 95 18.31 -13.43 -1.24
C GLU A 95 19.05 -12.52 -2.23
N GLU A 96 18.43 -12.19 -3.36
CA GLU A 96 19.06 -11.38 -4.40
C GLU A 96 19.03 -9.90 -4.01
N VAL A 97 20.22 -9.29 -3.96
CA VAL A 97 20.34 -7.85 -3.80
C VAL A 97 20.23 -7.22 -5.19
N LYS A 98 19.09 -6.59 -5.49
CA LYS A 98 19.01 -5.66 -6.62
C LYS A 98 19.76 -4.39 -6.26
N LEU A 99 21.00 -4.27 -6.75
CA LEU A 99 21.67 -2.98 -6.83
C LEU A 99 20.88 -2.13 -7.83
N LEU A 100 20.14 -1.14 -7.33
CA LEU A 100 19.60 -0.10 -8.19
C LEU A 100 20.78 0.72 -8.74
N PRO A 101 20.81 1.03 -10.05
CA PRO A 101 21.87 1.86 -10.65
C PRO A 101 21.87 3.29 -10.10
#